data_AF-A0A7J4KL49-F1
#
_entry.id   AF-A0A7J4KL49-F1
#
_cell.length_a   1.000
_cell.length_b   1.000
_cell.length_c   1.000
_cell.angle_alpha   90.00
_cell.angle_beta   90.00
_cell.angle_gamma   90.00
#
_symmetry.space_group_name_H-M   'P 1'
#
loop_
_entity.id
_entity.type
_entity.pdbx_description
1 polymer ?
#
loop_
_entity_poly.entity_id
_entity_poly.type
_entity_poly.pdbx_seq_one_letter_code
_entity_poly.pdbx_strand_id
1 'polypeptide(L)'
;MKLDSEVALRFVKEFYENNQTLAQDLAKLAGKPILVELWNERYFYFVMKFEFNVIDSMKKASALSTVQIDVENGKRFNITYADEKGEKQHPYILHTSISGSIDRNVYALLEREAIKMSQGKKPMLPLWLSPTQVRLIPVADEFVPDCEMLINELNAISPFYYIRSDIDDREESVGRKIRDAEKEWIPYIVVVGEKERKEKTISPRVRVSELGEGDKPYTITQLHNLIIERVKDYPQQKLPLGLHLSKRPKFKG
;
A
#
# COMPACT_ATOMS: atom_id res chain seq x y z
N MET A 1 -2.00 4.13 -7.34
CA MET A 1 -2.92 3.05 -6.89
C MET A 1 -4.28 3.67 -6.62
N LYS A 2 -5.34 3.26 -7.31
CA LYS A 2 -6.70 3.73 -7.04
C LYS A 2 -7.37 2.73 -6.10
N LEU A 3 -7.82 3.18 -4.93
CA LEU A 3 -8.67 2.38 -4.05
C LEU A 3 -10.12 2.65 -4.43
N ASP A 4 -10.87 1.58 -4.67
CA ASP A 4 -12.32 1.71 -4.79
C ASP A 4 -12.85 2.20 -3.44
N SER A 5 -13.61 3.28 -3.50
CA SER A 5 -14.14 3.95 -2.32
C SER A 5 -15.53 4.46 -2.62
N GLU A 6 -16.32 4.63 -1.58
CA GLU A 6 -17.62 5.26 -1.60
C GLU A 6 -17.54 6.59 -0.85
N VAL A 7 -18.27 7.60 -1.33
CA VAL A 7 -18.25 8.92 -0.71
C VAL A 7 -19.49 9.11 0.15
N ALA A 8 -19.27 9.59 1.37
CA ALA A 8 -20.33 9.98 2.27
C ALA A 8 -20.13 11.42 2.75
N LEU A 9 -21.23 12.15 2.87
CA LEU A 9 -21.31 13.45 3.49
C LEU A 9 -22.21 13.34 4.72
N ARG A 10 -21.71 13.79 5.86
CA ARG A 10 -22.51 13.95 7.07
C ARG A 10 -22.67 15.44 7.36
N PHE A 11 -23.91 15.87 7.59
CA PHE A 11 -24.22 17.25 7.91
C PHE A 11 -25.08 17.35 9.16
N VAL A 12 -24.91 18.44 9.90
CA VAL A 12 -25.97 18.96 10.76
C VAL A 12 -27.04 19.57 9.85
N LYS A 13 -28.31 19.22 10.07
CA LYS A 13 -29.44 19.54 9.18
C LYS A 13 -29.55 21.05 8.89
N GLU A 14 -29.46 21.89 9.92
CA GLU A 14 -29.49 23.35 9.78
C GLU A 14 -28.39 23.86 8.84
N PHE A 15 -27.16 23.33 8.96
CA PHE A 15 -26.06 23.72 8.09
C PHE A 15 -26.31 23.30 6.64
N TYR A 16 -26.86 22.10 6.42
CA TYR A 16 -27.23 21.63 5.08
C TYR A 16 -28.32 22.51 4.44
N GLU A 17 -29.38 22.83 5.18
CA GLU A 17 -30.50 23.64 4.70
C GLU A 17 -30.07 25.06 4.30
N ASN A 18 -29.07 25.62 5.00
CA ASN A 18 -28.47 26.91 4.68
C ASN A 18 -27.44 26.86 3.54
N ASN A 19 -27.00 25.66 3.12
CA ASN A 19 -25.93 25.45 2.13
C ASN A 19 -26.28 24.34 1.12
N GLN A 20 -27.52 24.29 0.63
CA GLN A 20 -28.05 23.13 -0.12
C GLN A 20 -27.27 22.77 -1.38
N THR A 21 -26.64 23.76 -2.03
CA THR A 21 -25.82 23.51 -3.23
C THR A 21 -24.51 22.82 -2.92
N LEU A 22 -23.98 22.95 -1.69
CA LEU A 22 -22.68 22.43 -1.29
C LEU A 22 -22.59 20.90 -1.49
N ALA A 23 -23.63 20.16 -1.10
CA ALA A 23 -23.65 18.72 -1.30
C ALA A 23 -23.65 18.34 -2.79
N GLN A 24 -24.36 19.10 -3.63
CA GLN A 24 -24.40 18.88 -5.08
C GLN A 24 -23.05 19.18 -5.73
N ASP A 25 -22.39 20.25 -5.33
CA ASP A 25 -21.09 20.64 -5.86
C ASP A 25 -19.99 19.66 -5.43
N LEU A 26 -20.05 19.18 -4.19
CA LEU A 26 -19.18 18.11 -3.70
C LEU A 26 -19.44 16.77 -4.40
N ALA A 27 -20.69 16.45 -4.75
CA ALA A 27 -21.02 15.28 -5.57
C ALA A 27 -20.44 15.38 -6.98
N LYS A 28 -20.59 16.55 -7.63
CA LYS A 28 -19.99 16.82 -8.95
C LYS A 28 -18.46 16.68 -8.90
N LEU A 29 -17.82 17.22 -7.86
CA LEU A 29 -16.39 17.10 -7.66
C LEU A 29 -15.95 15.65 -7.44
N ALA A 30 -16.72 14.86 -6.69
CA ALA A 30 -16.45 13.45 -6.48
C ALA A 30 -16.63 12.61 -7.75
N GLY A 31 -17.45 13.07 -8.71
CA GLY A 31 -17.69 12.41 -9.99
C GLY A 31 -18.42 11.06 -9.86
N LYS A 32 -19.11 10.82 -8.75
CA LYS A 32 -19.84 9.57 -8.45
C LYS A 32 -20.98 9.82 -7.46
N PRO A 33 -21.94 8.89 -7.30
CA PRO A 33 -22.98 9.00 -6.28
C PRO A 33 -22.37 9.17 -4.88
N ILE A 34 -23.05 9.95 -4.05
CA ILE A 34 -22.66 10.20 -2.67
C ILE A 34 -23.82 9.88 -1.73
N LEU A 35 -23.52 9.33 -0.56
CA LEU A 35 -24.50 9.18 0.52
C LEU A 35 -24.53 10.48 1.33
N VAL A 36 -25.71 11.08 1.51
CA VAL A 36 -25.89 12.24 2.40
C VAL A 36 -26.63 11.79 3.65
N GLU A 37 -26.00 11.96 4.80
CA GLU A 37 -26.56 11.71 6.13
C GLU A 37 -26.81 13.05 6.84
N LEU A 38 -28.04 13.24 7.34
CA LEU A 38 -28.42 14.46 8.06
C LEU A 38 -28.65 14.15 9.53
N TRP A 39 -28.04 14.94 10.39
CA TRP A 39 -28.21 14.89 11.83
C TRP A 39 -29.07 16.07 12.29
N ASN A 40 -30.13 15.77 13.04
CA ASN A 40 -30.99 16.82 13.60
C ASN A 40 -30.25 17.69 14.61
N GLU A 41 -29.26 17.13 15.30
CA GLU A 41 -28.46 17.80 16.30
C GLU A 41 -26.96 17.62 16.01
N ARG A 42 -26.15 18.55 16.51
CA ARG A 42 -24.70 18.48 16.36
C ARG A 42 -24.09 17.62 17.47
N TYR A 43 -23.59 16.44 17.11
CA TYR A 43 -22.95 15.48 18.04
C TYR A 43 -21.44 15.69 18.24
N PHE A 44 -20.78 16.39 17.32
CA PHE A 44 -19.32 16.61 17.32
C PHE A 44 -18.97 18.09 17.16
N TYR A 45 -17.70 18.45 17.26
CA TYR A 45 -17.21 19.82 17.05
C TYR A 45 -17.45 20.34 15.62
N PHE A 46 -17.76 19.46 14.66
CA PHE A 46 -17.97 19.79 13.25
C PHE A 46 -19.45 19.80 12.84
N VAL A 47 -19.77 20.62 11.84
CA VAL A 47 -21.11 20.72 11.22
C VAL A 47 -21.22 19.99 9.88
N MET A 48 -20.08 19.70 9.26
CA MET A 48 -19.97 18.91 8.03
C MET A 48 -18.77 17.97 8.14
N LYS A 49 -18.92 16.75 7.64
CA LYS A 49 -17.84 15.80 7.43
C LYS A 49 -17.97 15.13 6.07
N PHE A 50 -17.02 15.39 5.19
CA PHE A 50 -16.82 14.68 3.94
C PHE A 50 -15.92 13.48 4.19
N GLU A 51 -16.28 12.30 3.67
CA GLU A 51 -15.49 11.08 3.85
C GLU A 51 -15.36 10.25 2.58
N PHE A 52 -14.18 9.65 2.41
CA PHE A 52 -13.96 8.52 1.50
C PHE A 52 -13.92 7.23 2.31
N ASN A 53 -14.83 6.32 2.02
CA ASN A 53 -15.01 5.05 2.71
C ASN A 53 -14.54 3.91 1.83
N VAL A 54 -13.73 3.01 2.38
CA VAL A 54 -13.46 1.72 1.73
C VAL A 54 -14.53 0.73 2.18
N ILE A 55 -15.05 -0.03 1.23
CA ILE A 55 -15.97 -1.13 1.50
C ILE A 55 -15.15 -2.41 1.56
N ASP A 56 -15.18 -3.07 2.71
CA ASP A 56 -14.41 -4.28 2.95
C ASP A 56 -15.06 -5.54 2.36
N SER A 57 -14.37 -6.68 2.47
CA SER A 57 -14.85 -7.98 1.99
C SER A 57 -16.16 -8.44 2.67
N MET A 58 -16.50 -7.87 3.83
CA MET A 58 -17.75 -8.11 4.56
C MET A 58 -18.84 -7.07 4.25
N LYS A 59 -18.62 -6.18 3.27
CA LYS A 59 -19.51 -5.09 2.86
C LYS A 59 -19.72 -4.03 3.93
N LYS A 60 -18.80 -3.86 4.89
CA LYS A 60 -18.85 -2.75 5.85
C LYS A 60 -18.05 -1.56 5.35
N ALA A 61 -18.52 -0.37 5.68
CA ALA A 61 -17.87 0.88 5.31
C ALA A 61 -16.90 1.31 6.41
N SER A 62 -15.65 1.56 6.03
CA SER A 62 -14.62 2.14 6.90
C SER A 62 -14.10 3.45 6.30
N ALA A 63 -14.28 4.55 7.02
CA ALA A 63 -13.78 5.86 6.58
C ALA A 63 -12.25 5.91 6.62
N LEU A 64 -11.61 6.27 5.50
CA LEU A 64 -10.17 6.53 5.43
C LEU A 64 -9.94 8.03 5.51
N SER A 65 -10.27 8.74 4.44
CA SER A 65 -10.02 10.17 4.31
C SER A 65 -11.18 10.97 4.82
N THR A 66 -10.93 12.07 5.52
CA THR A 66 -12.00 12.95 6.01
C THR A 66 -11.64 14.42 5.90
N VAL A 67 -12.61 15.27 5.57
CA VAL A 67 -12.55 16.73 5.68
C VAL A 67 -13.71 17.19 6.54
N GLN A 68 -13.44 17.94 7.61
CA GLN A 68 -14.44 18.32 8.61
C GLN A 68 -14.43 19.83 8.87
N ILE A 69 -15.59 20.47 8.79
CA ILE A 69 -15.76 21.90 9.12
C ILE A 69 -16.11 22.02 10.59
N ASP A 70 -15.13 22.43 11.39
CA ASP A 70 -15.23 22.67 12.82
C ASP A 70 -15.58 24.13 13.12
N VAL A 71 -16.63 24.30 13.92
CA VAL A 71 -17.17 25.61 14.31
C VAL A 71 -17.07 25.86 15.81
N GLU A 72 -16.48 24.93 16.56
CA GLU A 72 -16.41 24.95 18.02
C GLU A 72 -15.00 25.26 18.53
N ASN A 73 -13.98 24.57 18.01
CA ASN A 73 -12.65 24.58 18.64
C ASN A 73 -11.95 25.93 18.54
N GLY A 74 -12.21 26.72 17.50
CA GLY A 74 -11.69 28.09 17.41
C GLY A 74 -12.09 28.95 18.61
N LYS A 75 -13.36 28.87 19.01
CA LYS A 75 -13.87 29.55 20.21
C LYS A 75 -13.37 28.87 21.49
N ARG A 76 -13.44 27.53 21.56
CA ARG A 76 -13.05 26.75 22.74
C ARG A 76 -11.61 26.98 23.19
N PHE A 77 -10.68 27.07 22.23
CA PHE A 77 -9.26 27.33 22.50
C PHE A 77 -8.88 28.81 22.41
N ASN A 78 -9.86 29.71 22.28
CA ASN A 78 -9.67 31.15 22.13
C ASN A 78 -8.67 31.53 21.02
N ILE A 79 -8.73 30.81 19.89
CA ILE A 79 -7.99 31.13 18.68
C ILE A 79 -8.73 32.26 17.98
N THR A 80 -8.03 33.35 17.66
CA THR A 80 -8.66 34.54 17.10
C THR A 80 -7.85 35.21 16.02
N TYR A 81 -8.52 35.90 15.12
CA TYR A 81 -7.94 36.83 14.15
C TYR A 81 -8.69 38.15 14.17
N ALA A 82 -8.10 39.22 13.63
CA ALA A 82 -8.78 40.47 13.39
C ALA A 82 -9.37 40.46 11.97
N ASP A 83 -10.65 40.74 11.82
CA ASP A 83 -11.28 40.84 10.51
C ASP A 83 -10.98 42.17 9.81
N GLU A 84 -11.59 42.41 8.66
CA GLU A 84 -11.41 43.64 7.86
C GLU A 84 -11.81 44.93 8.60
N LYS A 85 -12.61 44.82 9.67
CA LYS A 85 -13.01 45.94 10.53
C LYS A 85 -12.12 46.06 11.77
N GLY A 86 -11.14 45.18 11.94
CA GLY A 86 -10.30 45.09 13.13
C GLY A 86 -10.99 44.39 14.32
N GLU A 87 -12.16 43.78 14.12
CA GLU A 87 -12.90 43.11 15.19
C GLU A 87 -12.32 41.70 15.43
N LYS A 88 -12.31 41.29 16.70
CA LYS A 88 -11.80 39.99 17.12
C LYS A 88 -12.80 38.88 16.76
N GLN A 89 -12.46 38.04 15.81
CA GLN A 89 -13.27 36.91 15.37
C GLN A 89 -12.62 35.56 15.73
N HIS A 90 -13.44 34.52 15.82
CA HIS A 90 -12.97 33.13 15.91
C HIS A 90 -13.06 32.47 14.55
N PRO A 91 -11.99 31.81 14.06
CA PRO A 91 -12.02 31.15 12.77
C PRO A 91 -12.79 29.82 12.84
N TYR A 92 -13.33 29.39 11.71
CA TYR A 92 -13.64 27.98 11.48
C TYR A 92 -12.35 27.20 11.23
N ILE A 93 -12.29 25.97 11.71
CA ILE A 93 -11.14 25.09 11.56
C ILE A 93 -11.50 23.97 10.57
N LEU A 94 -10.64 23.71 9.60
CA LEU A 94 -10.82 22.61 8.66
C LEU A 94 -9.90 21.44 9.06
N HIS A 95 -10.46 20.39 9.64
CA HIS A 95 -9.68 19.18 9.95
C HIS A 95 -9.62 18.28 8.73
N THR A 96 -8.41 18.00 8.26
CA THR A 96 -8.20 17.17 7.07
C THR A 96 -7.30 15.99 7.40
N SER A 97 -7.80 14.79 7.13
CA SER A 97 -7.00 13.57 7.11
C SER A 97 -7.06 13.01 5.70
N ILE A 98 -5.98 13.18 4.93
CA ILE A 98 -5.96 12.82 3.51
C ILE A 98 -5.89 11.30 3.34
N SER A 99 -5.03 10.63 4.09
CA SER A 99 -4.85 9.17 4.03
C SER A 99 -5.69 8.41 5.05
N GLY A 100 -6.20 9.08 6.10
CA GLY A 100 -6.57 8.39 7.33
C GLY A 100 -5.34 7.90 8.11
N SER A 101 -5.54 7.00 9.08
CA SER A 101 -4.44 6.37 9.81
C SER A 101 -3.67 5.36 8.94
N ILE A 102 -2.39 5.15 9.26
CA ILE A 102 -1.55 4.16 8.57
C ILE A 102 -2.20 2.77 8.68
N ASP A 103 -2.72 2.41 9.84
CA ASP A 103 -3.41 1.14 10.10
C ASP A 103 -4.61 0.94 9.18
N ARG A 104 -5.41 1.98 8.93
CA ARG A 104 -6.54 1.91 8.00
C ARG A 104 -6.12 1.80 6.54
N ASN A 105 -4.96 2.36 6.18
CA ASN A 105 -4.40 2.17 4.84
C ASN A 105 -3.95 0.73 4.63
N VAL A 106 -3.28 0.14 5.64
CA VAL A 106 -2.89 -1.29 5.62
C VAL A 106 -4.14 -2.18 5.57
N TYR A 107 -5.15 -1.88 6.39
CA TYR A 107 -6.44 -2.56 6.36
C TYR A 107 -7.06 -2.54 4.95
N ALA A 108 -7.20 -1.36 4.34
CA ALA A 108 -7.78 -1.22 3.01
C ALA A 108 -6.98 -1.95 1.93
N LEU A 109 -5.65 -1.95 2.03
CA LEU A 109 -4.78 -2.73 1.15
C LEU A 109 -5.05 -4.23 1.26
N LEU A 110 -5.13 -4.75 2.49
CA LEU A 110 -5.36 -6.18 2.75
C LEU A 110 -6.77 -6.60 2.33
N GLU A 111 -7.80 -5.82 2.64
CA GLU A 111 -9.18 -6.10 2.22
C GLU A 111 -9.33 -6.13 0.69
N ARG A 112 -8.65 -5.23 -0.03
CA ARG A 112 -8.61 -5.28 -1.49
C ARG A 112 -8.02 -6.59 -2.00
N GLU A 113 -6.91 -7.05 -1.40
CA GLU A 113 -6.31 -8.33 -1.78
C GLU A 113 -7.21 -9.52 -1.38
N ALA A 114 -7.91 -9.46 -0.26
CA ALA A 114 -8.90 -10.46 0.15
C ALA A 114 -10.08 -10.56 -0.85
N ILE A 115 -10.59 -9.42 -1.33
CA ILE A 115 -11.62 -9.38 -2.38
C ILE A 115 -11.11 -10.00 -3.69
N LYS A 116 -9.85 -9.74 -4.07
CA LYS A 116 -9.23 -10.40 -5.23
C LYS A 116 -9.14 -11.91 -5.03
N MET A 117 -8.76 -12.37 -3.83
CA MET A 117 -8.72 -13.80 -3.50
C MET A 117 -10.08 -14.46 -3.65
N SER A 118 -11.16 -13.82 -3.18
CA SER A 118 -12.52 -14.37 -3.35
C SER A 118 -12.97 -14.43 -4.81
N GLN A 119 -12.31 -13.69 -5.70
CA GLN A 119 -12.51 -13.76 -7.16
C GLN A 119 -11.57 -14.77 -7.86
N GLY A 120 -10.81 -15.56 -7.11
CA GLY A 120 -9.85 -16.53 -7.65
C GLY A 120 -8.55 -15.91 -8.17
N LYS A 121 -8.29 -14.63 -7.91
CA LYS A 121 -7.05 -13.95 -8.31
C LYS A 121 -5.97 -14.11 -7.24
N LYS A 122 -4.71 -14.14 -7.65
CA LYS A 122 -3.57 -14.19 -6.72
C LYS A 122 -3.42 -12.85 -5.97
N PRO A 123 -3.42 -12.83 -4.63
CA PRO A 123 -3.23 -11.62 -3.85
C PRO A 123 -1.77 -11.18 -3.91
N MET A 124 -1.51 -9.88 -4.01
CA MET A 124 -0.16 -9.36 -3.94
C MET A 124 -0.21 -7.87 -3.59
N LEU A 125 0.64 -7.45 -2.65
CA LEU A 125 0.86 -6.02 -2.45
C LEU A 125 1.44 -5.40 -3.74
N PRO A 126 1.20 -4.11 -4.02
CA PRO A 126 1.90 -3.42 -5.11
C PRO A 126 3.42 -3.63 -4.97
N LEU A 127 4.13 -3.84 -6.08
CA LEU A 127 5.55 -4.21 -6.05
C LEU A 127 6.42 -3.27 -5.18
N TRP A 128 6.13 -1.97 -5.19
CA TRP A 128 6.85 -0.99 -4.38
C TRP A 128 6.57 -1.11 -2.87
N LEU A 129 5.43 -1.69 -2.47
CA LEU A 129 5.03 -1.96 -1.09
C LEU A 129 5.39 -3.39 -0.63
N SER A 130 5.68 -4.32 -1.53
CA SER A 130 6.08 -5.68 -1.15
C SER A 130 7.34 -5.64 -0.27
N PRO A 131 7.31 -6.18 0.97
CA PRO A 131 8.45 -6.15 1.87
C PRO A 131 9.70 -6.77 1.25
N THR A 132 9.54 -7.97 0.67
CA THR A 132 10.51 -8.61 -0.21
C THR A 132 9.94 -8.62 -1.63
N GLN A 133 10.73 -8.14 -2.58
CA GLN A 133 10.36 -8.09 -4.00
C GLN A 133 10.88 -9.32 -4.75
N VAL A 134 12.10 -9.76 -4.43
CA VAL A 134 12.74 -10.93 -5.05
C VAL A 134 13.20 -11.90 -3.96
N ARG A 135 12.86 -13.18 -4.06
CA ARG A 135 13.40 -14.23 -3.19
C ARG A 135 14.22 -15.22 -4.02
N LEU A 136 15.47 -15.41 -3.63
CA LEU A 136 16.35 -16.42 -4.22
C LEU A 136 16.30 -17.70 -3.39
N ILE A 137 16.21 -18.84 -4.06
CA ILE A 137 16.08 -20.16 -3.46
C ILE A 137 17.19 -21.04 -4.03
N PRO A 138 18.29 -21.27 -3.28
CA PRO A 138 19.32 -22.21 -3.71
C PRO A 138 18.78 -23.64 -3.65
N VAL A 139 19.10 -24.45 -4.67
CA VAL A 139 18.71 -25.88 -4.71
C VAL A 139 19.52 -26.74 -3.73
N ALA A 140 20.71 -26.26 -3.32
CA ALA A 140 21.59 -26.83 -2.31
C ALA A 140 22.47 -25.73 -1.71
N ASP A 141 23.03 -25.95 -0.52
CA ASP A 141 23.79 -24.91 0.22
C ASP A 141 25.02 -24.40 -0.54
N GLU A 142 25.59 -25.23 -1.41
CA GLU A 142 26.70 -24.82 -2.28
C GLU A 142 26.34 -23.68 -3.24
N PHE A 143 25.05 -23.43 -3.50
CA PHE A 143 24.55 -22.35 -4.36
C PHE A 143 24.17 -21.08 -3.60
N VAL A 144 24.34 -21.04 -2.27
CA VAL A 144 24.11 -19.82 -1.47
C VAL A 144 25.03 -18.67 -1.93
N PRO A 145 26.34 -18.88 -2.17
CA PRO A 145 27.22 -17.81 -2.66
C PRO A 145 26.79 -17.26 -4.03
N ASP A 146 26.25 -18.11 -4.92
CA ASP A 146 25.69 -17.64 -6.20
C ASP A 146 24.50 -16.72 -5.96
N CYS A 147 23.61 -17.04 -5.04
CA CYS A 147 22.49 -16.17 -4.67
C CYS A 147 22.95 -14.81 -4.14
N GLU A 148 23.97 -14.80 -3.27
CA GLU A 148 24.56 -13.56 -2.74
C GLU A 148 25.15 -12.70 -3.86
N MET A 149 25.89 -13.32 -4.78
CA MET A 149 26.47 -12.65 -5.94
C MET A 149 25.39 -12.03 -6.83
N LEU A 150 24.31 -12.77 -7.15
CA LEU A 150 23.21 -12.27 -7.97
C LEU A 150 22.50 -11.06 -7.31
N ILE A 151 22.29 -11.08 -5.99
CA ILE A 151 21.70 -9.94 -5.27
C ILE A 151 22.63 -8.73 -5.29
N ASN A 152 23.94 -8.94 -5.16
CA ASN A 152 24.94 -7.87 -5.26
C ASN A 152 24.96 -7.26 -6.66
N GLU A 153 24.96 -8.09 -7.71
CA GLU A 153 24.86 -7.63 -9.10
C GLU A 153 23.58 -6.85 -9.34
N LEU A 154 22.44 -7.36 -8.86
CA LEU A 154 21.14 -6.72 -9.00
C LEU A 154 21.12 -5.31 -8.39
N ASN A 155 21.73 -5.12 -7.22
CA ASN A 155 21.79 -3.83 -6.53
C ASN A 155 22.97 -2.94 -6.99
N ALA A 156 23.97 -3.49 -7.69
CA ALA A 156 25.09 -2.72 -8.22
C ALA A 156 24.73 -1.93 -9.50
N ILE A 157 23.66 -2.33 -10.21
CA ILE A 157 23.24 -1.69 -11.47
C ILE A 157 22.81 -0.24 -11.26
N SER A 158 22.21 0.09 -10.11
CA SER A 158 21.85 1.47 -9.79
C SER A 158 22.17 1.82 -8.35
N PRO A 159 22.94 2.89 -8.09
CA PRO A 159 23.25 3.31 -6.72
C PRO A 159 22.06 3.98 -6.02
N PHE A 160 21.00 4.34 -6.77
CA PHE A 160 19.85 5.10 -6.26
C PHE A 160 18.64 4.22 -5.94
N TYR A 161 18.60 3.00 -6.49
CA TYR A 161 17.49 2.08 -6.30
C TYR A 161 18.00 0.78 -5.69
N TYR A 162 17.24 0.27 -4.72
CA TYR A 162 17.59 -0.97 -4.03
C TYR A 162 16.45 -1.95 -4.18
N ILE A 163 16.73 -3.10 -4.78
CA ILE A 163 15.74 -4.15 -4.97
C ILE A 163 15.75 -5.01 -3.71
N ARG A 164 14.64 -4.97 -2.97
CA ARG A 164 14.51 -5.69 -1.68
C ARG A 164 14.49 -7.19 -1.94
N SER A 165 15.63 -7.83 -1.70
CA SER A 165 15.85 -9.23 -2.05
C SER A 165 16.35 -10.02 -0.84
N ASP A 166 15.95 -11.29 -0.76
CA ASP A 166 16.42 -12.20 0.29
C ASP A 166 16.69 -13.63 -0.23
N ILE A 167 17.37 -14.43 0.59
CA ILE A 167 17.78 -15.79 0.28
C ILE A 167 17.09 -16.76 1.23
N ASP A 168 16.35 -17.71 0.68
CA ASP A 168 15.79 -18.82 1.43
C ASP A 168 16.79 -19.97 1.55
N ASP A 169 17.76 -19.80 2.43
CA ASP A 169 18.82 -20.75 2.77
C ASP A 169 18.44 -21.70 3.91
N ARG A 170 17.14 -21.85 4.20
CA ARG A 170 16.66 -22.78 5.23
C ARG A 170 16.91 -24.23 4.79
N GLU A 171 17.15 -25.14 5.73
CA GLU A 171 17.20 -26.59 5.47
C GLU A 171 15.80 -27.17 5.23
N GLU A 172 15.20 -26.82 4.09
CA GLU A 172 13.85 -27.24 3.66
C GLU A 172 13.88 -27.63 2.18
N SER A 173 12.93 -28.45 1.72
CA SER A 173 12.88 -28.78 0.30
C SER A 173 12.59 -27.55 -0.57
N VAL A 174 13.15 -27.49 -1.78
CA VAL A 174 12.92 -26.38 -2.74
C VAL A 174 11.43 -26.13 -2.96
N GLY A 175 10.62 -27.19 -3.09
CA GLY A 175 9.17 -27.08 -3.23
C GLY A 175 8.49 -26.44 -2.01
N ARG A 176 8.97 -26.71 -0.79
CA ARG A 176 8.49 -26.06 0.43
C ARG A 176 8.87 -24.57 0.45
N LYS A 177 10.11 -24.24 0.12
CA LYS A 177 10.59 -22.85 0.04
C LYS A 177 9.77 -22.03 -0.96
N ILE A 178 9.53 -22.57 -2.17
CA ILE A 178 8.68 -21.93 -3.19
C ILE A 178 7.27 -21.69 -2.66
N ARG A 179 6.64 -22.73 -2.07
CA ARG A 179 5.29 -22.61 -1.53
C ARG A 179 5.21 -21.56 -0.41
N ASP A 180 6.19 -21.50 0.47
CA ASP A 180 6.23 -20.51 1.55
C ASP A 180 6.38 -19.09 0.97
N ALA A 181 7.25 -18.89 -0.02
CA ALA A 181 7.39 -17.62 -0.74
C ALA A 181 6.08 -17.21 -1.46
N GLU A 182 5.37 -18.15 -2.07
CA GLU A 182 4.05 -17.90 -2.67
C GLU A 182 2.99 -17.53 -1.63
N LYS A 183 3.07 -18.08 -0.41
CA LYS A 183 2.19 -17.71 0.71
C LYS A 183 2.51 -16.32 1.27
N GLU A 184 3.78 -15.93 1.26
CA GLU A 184 4.25 -14.58 1.63
C GLU A 184 4.01 -13.53 0.53
N TRP A 185 3.40 -13.94 -0.59
CA TRP A 185 3.07 -13.08 -1.74
C TRP A 185 4.30 -12.44 -2.38
N ILE A 186 5.43 -13.15 -2.38
CA ILE A 186 6.66 -12.67 -3.01
C ILE A 186 6.45 -12.47 -4.52
N PRO A 187 6.72 -11.27 -5.06
CA PRO A 187 6.49 -10.96 -6.48
C PRO A 187 7.33 -11.79 -7.47
N TYR A 188 8.62 -11.97 -7.18
CA TYR A 188 9.56 -12.73 -8.01
C TYR A 188 10.27 -13.79 -7.17
N ILE A 189 10.17 -15.05 -7.55
CA ILE A 189 10.86 -16.16 -6.89
C ILE A 189 11.84 -16.77 -7.90
N VAL A 190 13.13 -16.79 -7.55
CA VAL A 190 14.20 -17.29 -8.41
C VAL A 190 14.80 -18.53 -7.76
N VAL A 191 14.73 -19.67 -8.44
CA VAL A 191 15.46 -20.88 -8.02
C VAL A 191 16.85 -20.82 -8.64
N VAL A 192 17.88 -21.08 -7.84
CA VAL A 192 19.28 -21.00 -8.26
C VAL A 192 19.93 -22.36 -8.10
N GLY A 193 20.35 -22.95 -9.22
CA GLY A 193 21.16 -24.15 -9.22
C GLY A 193 22.23 -24.12 -10.31
N GLU A 194 22.66 -25.31 -10.71
CA GLU A 194 23.76 -25.49 -11.65
C GLU A 194 23.51 -24.82 -13.01
N LYS A 195 22.25 -24.79 -13.46
CA LYS A 195 21.86 -24.12 -14.71
C LYS A 195 22.08 -22.61 -14.61
N GLU A 196 21.53 -21.96 -13.59
CA GLU A 196 21.63 -20.52 -13.39
C GLU A 196 23.10 -20.09 -13.19
N ARG A 197 23.88 -20.89 -12.46
CA ARG A 197 25.34 -20.69 -12.29
C ARG A 197 26.08 -20.70 -13.63
N LYS A 198 25.79 -21.67 -14.50
CA LYS A 198 26.48 -21.83 -15.79
C LYS A 198 26.04 -20.80 -16.83
N GLU A 199 24.73 -20.59 -16.96
CA GLU A 199 24.16 -19.76 -18.02
C GLU A 199 24.19 -18.27 -17.67
N LYS A 200 24.41 -17.90 -16.40
CA LYS A 200 24.34 -16.51 -15.91
C LYS A 200 23.02 -15.82 -16.26
N THR A 201 21.95 -16.60 -16.36
CA THR A 201 20.58 -16.15 -16.50
C THR A 201 19.73 -16.73 -15.39
N ILE A 202 18.62 -16.08 -15.09
CA ILE A 202 17.66 -16.51 -14.08
C ILE A 202 16.29 -16.64 -14.70
N SER A 203 15.52 -17.63 -14.26
CA SER A 203 14.13 -17.83 -14.70
C SER A 203 13.18 -17.59 -13.53
N PRO A 204 12.80 -16.33 -13.25
CA PRO A 204 11.93 -16.01 -12.13
C PRO A 204 10.54 -16.60 -12.37
N ARG A 205 10.01 -17.24 -11.34
CA ARG A 205 8.57 -17.40 -11.18
C ARG A 205 8.00 -16.03 -10.85
N VAL A 206 7.15 -15.54 -11.74
CA VAL A 206 6.49 -14.23 -11.59
C VAL A 206 5.08 -14.47 -11.04
N ARG A 207 4.76 -13.82 -9.91
CA ARG A 207 3.51 -14.09 -9.20
C ARG A 207 2.26 -13.71 -9.99
N VAL A 208 2.29 -12.55 -10.65
CA VAL A 208 1.18 -11.99 -11.44
C VAL A 208 1.69 -11.50 -12.80
N SER A 209 0.94 -11.70 -13.88
CA SER A 209 1.40 -11.47 -15.24
C SER A 209 1.76 -10.02 -15.56
N GLU A 210 1.21 -9.05 -14.83
CA GLU A 210 1.51 -7.62 -15.00
C GLU A 210 2.98 -7.28 -14.65
N LEU A 211 3.65 -8.17 -13.90
CA LEU A 211 5.04 -8.03 -13.51
C LEU A 211 6.03 -8.56 -14.56
N GLY A 212 5.57 -9.24 -15.60
CA GLY A 212 6.40 -9.86 -16.63
C GLY A 212 6.01 -11.30 -16.92
N GLU A 213 6.74 -11.93 -17.83
CA GLU A 213 6.53 -13.33 -18.20
C GLU A 213 7.30 -14.23 -17.22
N GLY A 214 6.61 -15.19 -16.59
CA GLY A 214 7.26 -16.17 -15.72
C GLY A 214 8.01 -17.25 -16.48
N ASP A 215 8.96 -17.90 -15.80
CA ASP A 215 9.66 -19.11 -16.26
C ASP A 215 10.44 -18.94 -17.58
N LYS A 216 10.72 -17.69 -17.98
CA LYS A 216 11.60 -17.35 -19.10
C LYS A 216 12.98 -16.88 -18.60
N PRO A 217 14.06 -17.11 -19.36
CA PRO A 217 15.39 -16.65 -18.98
C PRO A 217 15.49 -15.13 -19.08
N TYR A 218 15.94 -14.50 -18.00
CA TYR A 218 16.30 -13.09 -17.92
C TYR A 218 17.77 -12.95 -17.51
N THR A 219 18.45 -11.94 -18.02
CA THR A 219 19.68 -11.44 -17.41
C THR A 219 19.36 -10.63 -16.15
N ILE A 220 20.34 -10.45 -15.27
CA ILE A 220 20.16 -9.64 -14.06
C ILE A 220 19.78 -8.20 -14.39
N THR A 221 20.37 -7.63 -15.44
CA THR A 221 20.01 -6.29 -15.95
C THR A 221 18.56 -6.22 -16.43
N GLN A 222 18.07 -7.26 -17.11
CA GLN A 222 16.67 -7.28 -17.54
C GLN A 222 15.70 -7.37 -16.35
N LEU A 223 15.98 -8.22 -15.36
CA LEU A 223 15.17 -8.28 -14.14
C LEU A 223 15.20 -6.94 -13.38
N HIS A 224 16.38 -6.33 -13.25
CA HIS A 224 16.52 -5.02 -12.62
C HIS A 224 15.60 -3.99 -13.29
N ASN A 225 15.68 -3.84 -14.60
CA ASN A 225 14.90 -2.85 -15.34
C ASN A 225 13.39 -3.11 -15.21
N LEU A 226 12.98 -4.38 -15.28
CA LEU A 226 11.59 -4.79 -15.09
C LEU A 226 11.03 -4.33 -13.74
N ILE A 227 11.84 -4.42 -12.68
CA ILE A 227 11.47 -3.98 -11.32
C ILE A 227 11.51 -2.45 -11.22
N ILE A 228 12.60 -1.81 -11.65
CA ILE A 228 12.79 -0.36 -11.50
C ILE A 228 11.75 0.45 -12.25
N GLU A 229 11.38 0.04 -13.47
CA GLU A 229 10.31 0.72 -14.22
C GLU A 229 8.99 0.84 -13.44
N ARG A 230 8.73 -0.11 -12.54
CA ARG A 230 7.50 -0.19 -11.73
C ARG A 230 7.62 0.47 -10.36
N VAL A 231 8.84 0.74 -9.89
CA VAL A 231 9.07 1.27 -8.53
C VAL A 231 9.76 2.62 -8.48
N LYS A 232 10.39 3.09 -9.57
CA LYS A 232 11.23 4.31 -9.58
C LYS A 232 10.55 5.57 -9.07
N ASP A 233 9.23 5.68 -9.27
CA ASP A 233 8.44 6.87 -8.87
C ASP A 233 7.88 6.75 -7.44
N TYR A 234 8.27 5.72 -6.69
CA TYR A 234 7.82 5.47 -5.32
C TYR A 234 8.98 5.56 -4.32
N PRO A 235 8.70 5.84 -3.03
CA PRO A 235 9.71 5.84 -1.98
C PRO A 235 10.49 4.52 -1.94
N GLN A 236 11.82 4.64 -1.85
CA GLN A 236 12.73 3.50 -1.81
C GLN A 236 13.26 3.30 -0.40
N GLN A 237 13.27 2.05 0.06
CA GLN A 237 13.97 1.64 1.27
C GLN A 237 14.61 0.27 1.06
N LYS A 238 15.74 0.06 1.72
CA LYS A 238 16.42 -1.23 1.80
C LYS A 238 15.58 -2.23 2.57
N LEU A 239 15.83 -3.52 2.37
CA LEU A 239 15.19 -4.55 3.16
C LEU A 239 15.63 -4.39 4.64
N PRO A 240 14.70 -4.22 5.60
CA PRO A 240 15.07 -4.00 7.00
C PRO A 240 15.49 -5.30 7.72
N LEU A 241 15.28 -6.45 7.08
CA LEU A 241 15.62 -7.77 7.62
C LEU A 241 16.93 -8.29 7.03
N GLY A 242 17.60 -9.19 7.75
CA GLY A 242 18.80 -9.86 7.27
C GLY A 242 18.59 -10.60 5.95
N LEU A 243 19.64 -10.66 5.13
CA LEU A 243 19.62 -11.26 3.79
C LEU A 243 19.18 -12.73 3.80
N HIS A 244 19.67 -13.51 4.76
CA HIS A 244 19.41 -14.94 4.90
C HIS A 244 18.20 -15.18 5.79
N LEU A 245 17.23 -15.94 5.30
CA LEU A 245 16.05 -16.33 6.08
C LEU A 245 16.43 -17.21 7.28
N SER A 246 17.45 -18.05 7.16
CA SER A 246 17.97 -18.90 8.25
C SER A 246 18.40 -18.10 9.49
N LYS A 247 18.88 -16.87 9.29
CA LYS A 247 19.39 -15.95 10.33
C LYS A 247 18.33 -15.02 10.91
N ARG A 248 17.10 -15.01 10.36
CA ARG A 248 16.02 -14.15 10.85
C ARG A 248 15.42 -14.72 12.14
N PRO A 249 14.92 -13.86 13.06
CA PRO A 249 14.16 -14.31 14.21
C PRO A 249 12.99 -15.20 13.79
N LYS A 250 12.89 -16.39 14.39
CA LYS A 250 11.75 -17.28 14.22
C LYS A 250 10.72 -16.95 15.29
N PHE A 251 9.64 -16.29 14.91
CA PHE A 251 8.51 -16.06 15.80
C PHE A 251 7.73 -17.38 15.90
N LYS A 252 7.83 -18.06 17.05
CA LYS A 252 6.97 -19.17 17.40
C LYS A 252 5.76 -18.58 18.14
N GLY A 253 4.64 -18.49 17.43
CA GLY A 253 3.33 -18.15 17.98
C GLY A 253 2.43 -19.37 18.01
#